data_AF-A0A2D9KPC9-F1
#
_entry.id   AF-A0A2D9KPC9-F1
#
_cell.length_a   1.000
_cell.length_b   1.000
_cell.length_c   1.000
_cell.angle_alpha   90.00
_cell.angle_beta   90.00
_cell.angle_gamma   90.00
#
_symmetry.space_group_name_H-M   'P 1'
#
loop_
_entity.id
_entity.type
_entity.pdbx_description
1 polymer ?
#
loop_
_entity_poly.entity_id
_entity_poly.type
_entity_poly.pdbx_seq_one_letter_code
_entity_poly.pdbx_strand_id
1 'polypeptide(L)'
;MNYLQKSILIKFVNSISPSLVSLSASRSLYLNPIVNTYYLRESAFAAHFFIICAEYLNDYSYSDIAVRLLEGISFSLDSEPSLSLREPKWTPRGLQFNNGSIPASILLWDSLKQCDTLLSSNYSSKIEPLLAPFIENCRISRGAFAHDSYDAGNGTPPIVLNTTAMIGCYLASQGLQSASERCISTIVRGTRTDGFLPYIYPHCLQQMLFNLKIHSFNPKFIKKLFNLFFRDKSIYFGDFTHHVGTLFYVLRALESGLPLSKKLKRSINKSFSFVLNNLIFIDEKILFDFSWEPHLPFARYCNFSDVSSYFNFLASLSLLYRHSLISKDSFSSLSSGLLLHIDSLFLQNENCSLLSHECDFSTLTKIFPRPAESPVDKAFMFSFYLKYL
;
A
#
# COMPACT_ATOMS: atom_id res chain seq x y z
N MET A 1 22.50 -9.42 1.42
CA MET A 1 21.59 -9.37 2.57
C MET A 1 22.38 -9.35 3.88
N ASN A 2 22.09 -8.41 4.78
CA ASN A 2 22.70 -8.35 6.11
C ASN A 2 21.93 -9.23 7.13
N TYR A 3 22.48 -9.37 8.35
CA TYR A 3 21.88 -10.19 9.41
C TYR A 3 20.44 -9.79 9.75
N LEU A 4 20.19 -8.48 9.89
CA LEU A 4 18.88 -7.94 10.28
C LEU A 4 17.81 -8.23 9.23
N GLN A 5 18.13 -8.04 7.95
CA GLN A 5 17.26 -8.38 6.82
C GLN A 5 16.91 -9.87 6.82
N LYS A 6 17.91 -10.73 7.06
CA LYS A 6 17.70 -12.19 7.14
C LYS A 6 16.82 -12.57 8.33
N SER A 7 17.02 -11.93 9.49
CA SER A 7 16.20 -12.13 10.69
C SER A 7 14.72 -11.83 10.40
N ILE A 8 14.43 -10.65 9.84
CA ILE A 8 13.06 -10.24 9.52
C ILE A 8 12.45 -11.16 8.45
N LEU A 9 13.22 -11.57 7.44
CA LEU A 9 12.76 -12.51 6.41
C LEU A 9 12.32 -13.84 7.03
N ILE A 10 13.13 -14.43 7.92
CA ILE A 10 12.81 -15.68 8.62
C ILE A 10 11.58 -15.51 9.52
N LYS A 11 11.45 -14.38 10.22
CA LYS A 11 10.27 -14.08 11.04
C LYS A 11 8.99 -14.03 10.20
N PHE A 12 9.04 -13.47 8.98
CA PHE A 12 7.91 -13.51 8.06
C PHE A 12 7.61 -14.91 7.54
N VAL A 13 8.63 -15.71 7.19
CA VAL A 13 8.43 -17.12 6.80
C VAL A 13 7.68 -17.88 7.89
N ASN A 14 8.08 -17.71 9.15
CA ASN A 14 7.40 -18.35 10.28
C ASN A 14 5.97 -17.83 10.50
N SER A 15 5.72 -16.55 10.18
CA SER A 15 4.39 -15.93 10.31
C SER A 15 3.45 -16.30 9.16
N ILE A 16 3.99 -16.53 7.96
CA ILE A 16 3.27 -16.90 6.74
C ILE A 16 3.42 -18.41 6.59
N SER A 17 2.74 -19.15 7.49
CA SER A 17 2.87 -20.60 7.53
C SER A 17 2.50 -21.22 6.18
N PRO A 18 3.37 -22.07 5.60
CA PRO A 18 3.03 -22.86 4.41
C PRO A 18 1.77 -23.72 4.59
N SER A 19 1.38 -24.03 5.84
CA SER A 19 0.13 -24.74 6.14
C SER A 19 -1.14 -23.95 5.81
N LEU A 20 -1.02 -22.64 5.57
CA LEU A 20 -2.11 -21.78 5.11
C LEU A 20 -2.29 -21.80 3.58
N VAL A 21 -1.45 -22.58 2.87
CA VAL A 21 -1.64 -22.89 1.46
C VAL A 21 -2.46 -24.17 1.35
N SER A 22 -3.62 -24.09 0.70
CA SER A 22 -4.42 -25.27 0.39
C SER A 22 -3.61 -26.24 -0.48
N LEU A 23 -3.38 -27.47 -0.03
CA LEU A 23 -2.51 -28.44 -0.73
C LEU A 23 -3.21 -29.24 -1.84
N SER A 24 -4.48 -28.97 -2.14
CA SER A 24 -5.14 -29.62 -3.28
C SER A 24 -4.64 -29.02 -4.59
N ALA A 25 -4.16 -29.85 -5.51
CA ALA A 25 -3.50 -29.46 -6.77
C ALA A 25 -4.29 -28.48 -7.67
N SER A 26 -5.61 -28.32 -7.47
CA SER A 26 -6.48 -27.42 -8.23
C SER A 26 -6.97 -26.18 -7.45
N ARG A 27 -6.57 -25.98 -6.18
CA ARG A 27 -7.00 -24.85 -5.34
C ARG A 27 -5.91 -24.33 -4.40
N SER A 28 -4.66 -24.36 -4.83
CA SER A 28 -3.54 -23.83 -4.05
C SER A 28 -3.61 -22.32 -3.94
N LEU A 29 -4.39 -21.84 -2.96
CA LEU A 29 -4.52 -20.43 -2.62
C LEU A 29 -4.10 -20.22 -1.17
N TYR A 30 -3.63 -19.02 -0.87
CA TYR A 30 -3.29 -18.61 0.48
C TYR A 30 -4.56 -18.20 1.24
N LEU A 31 -4.79 -18.82 2.39
CA LEU A 31 -5.88 -18.48 3.31
C LEU A 31 -5.52 -17.22 4.10
N ASN A 32 -6.25 -16.12 3.88
CA ASN A 32 -6.03 -14.91 4.67
C ASN A 32 -6.51 -15.15 6.13
N PRO A 33 -5.63 -15.05 7.13
CA PRO A 33 -5.97 -15.40 8.51
C PRO A 33 -6.88 -14.38 9.21
N ILE A 34 -6.97 -13.15 8.69
CA ILE A 34 -7.80 -12.08 9.28
C ILE A 34 -9.28 -12.27 8.91
N VAL A 35 -9.54 -12.63 7.65
CA VAL A 35 -10.91 -12.81 7.13
C VAL A 35 -11.31 -14.28 6.96
N ASN A 36 -10.39 -15.21 7.24
CA ASN A 36 -10.57 -16.65 7.13
C ASN A 36 -11.16 -17.10 5.78
N THR A 37 -10.62 -16.55 4.69
CA THR A 37 -11.04 -16.86 3.31
C THR A 37 -9.89 -16.69 2.33
N TYR A 38 -10.00 -17.33 1.17
CA TYR A 38 -9.05 -17.15 0.07
C TYR A 38 -9.28 -15.81 -0.62
N TYR A 39 -8.19 -15.10 -0.88
CA TYR A 39 -8.19 -13.84 -1.60
C TYR A 39 -7.00 -13.83 -2.56
N LEU A 40 -7.28 -13.66 -3.86
CA LEU A 40 -6.26 -13.81 -4.91
C LEU A 40 -5.07 -12.87 -4.72
N ARG A 41 -5.31 -11.62 -4.28
CA ARG A 41 -4.23 -10.66 -3.98
C ARG A 41 -3.24 -11.22 -2.95
N GLU A 42 -3.75 -11.79 -1.87
CA GLU A 42 -2.90 -12.37 -0.81
C GLU A 42 -2.11 -13.57 -1.32
N SER A 43 -2.71 -14.37 -2.21
CA SER A 43 -2.01 -15.49 -2.84
C SER A 43 -0.87 -15.01 -3.74
N ALA A 44 -1.08 -13.93 -4.50
CA ALA A 44 -0.04 -13.34 -5.35
C ALA A 44 1.06 -12.66 -4.53
N PHE A 45 0.70 -11.99 -3.43
CA PHE A 45 1.64 -11.43 -2.45
C PHE A 45 2.51 -12.51 -1.82
N ALA A 46 1.89 -13.62 -1.37
CA ALA A 46 2.59 -14.76 -0.83
C ALA A 46 3.52 -15.41 -1.87
N ALA A 47 3.06 -15.58 -3.11
CA ALA A 47 3.89 -16.12 -4.19
C ALA A 47 5.14 -15.27 -4.42
N HIS A 48 4.99 -13.95 -4.55
CA HIS A 48 6.12 -13.04 -4.70
C HIS A 48 7.09 -13.14 -3.52
N PHE A 49 6.57 -13.16 -2.29
CA PHE A 49 7.39 -13.32 -1.09
C PHE A 49 8.19 -14.63 -1.09
N PHE A 50 7.56 -15.75 -1.45
CA PHE A 50 8.22 -17.04 -1.48
C PHE A 50 9.26 -17.18 -2.60
N ILE A 51 9.08 -16.52 -3.75
CA ILE A 51 10.13 -16.43 -4.79
C ILE A 51 11.39 -15.77 -4.21
N ILE A 52 11.22 -14.64 -3.52
CA ILE A 52 12.33 -13.92 -2.87
C ILE A 52 12.95 -14.77 -1.74
N CYS A 53 12.14 -15.52 -0.99
CA CYS A 53 12.67 -16.45 0.03
C CYS A 53 13.54 -17.55 -0.60
N ALA A 54 13.12 -18.14 -1.73
CA ALA A 54 13.90 -19.16 -2.41
C ALA A 54 15.30 -18.67 -2.78
N GLU A 55 15.38 -17.44 -3.32
CA GLU A 55 16.63 -16.79 -3.69
C GLU A 55 17.52 -16.50 -2.47
N TYR A 56 16.99 -15.84 -1.44
CA TYR A 56 17.79 -15.37 -0.31
C TYR A 56 18.11 -16.43 0.74
N LEU A 57 17.29 -17.47 0.86
CA LEU A 57 17.48 -18.58 1.80
C LEU A 57 18.12 -19.80 1.12
N ASN A 58 18.26 -19.82 -0.21
CA ASN A 58 18.74 -20.95 -1.00
C ASN A 58 17.94 -22.24 -0.72
N ASP A 59 16.61 -22.11 -0.67
CA ASP A 59 15.69 -23.21 -0.41
C ASP A 59 14.62 -23.26 -1.50
N TYR A 60 14.75 -24.24 -2.39
CA TYR A 60 13.88 -24.41 -3.55
C TYR A 60 12.43 -24.78 -3.18
N SER A 61 12.18 -25.25 -1.96
CA SER A 61 10.80 -25.56 -1.53
C SER A 61 9.90 -24.32 -1.54
N TYR A 62 10.46 -23.12 -1.31
CA TYR A 62 9.69 -21.87 -1.44
C TYR A 62 9.33 -21.55 -2.89
N SER A 63 10.18 -21.92 -3.85
CA SER A 63 9.86 -21.76 -5.27
C SER A 63 8.69 -22.66 -5.68
N ASP A 64 8.68 -23.91 -5.21
CA ASP A 64 7.57 -24.84 -5.45
C ASP A 64 6.24 -24.32 -4.86
N ILE A 65 6.28 -23.75 -3.65
CA ILE A 65 5.10 -23.12 -3.03
C ILE A 65 4.62 -21.94 -3.89
N ALA A 66 5.52 -21.07 -4.34
CA ALA A 66 5.16 -19.92 -5.17
C ALA A 66 4.52 -20.33 -6.50
N VAL A 67 5.09 -21.33 -7.19
CA VAL A 67 4.53 -21.84 -8.45
C VAL A 67 3.13 -22.40 -8.23
N ARG A 68 2.92 -23.22 -7.19
CA ARG A 68 1.59 -23.76 -6.85
C ARG A 68 0.56 -22.65 -6.59
N LEU A 69 0.96 -21.59 -5.89
CA LEU A 69 0.08 -20.44 -5.64
C LEU A 69 -0.31 -19.73 -6.95
N LEU A 70 0.64 -19.53 -7.86
CA LEU A 70 0.40 -18.91 -9.17
C LEU A 70 -0.51 -19.76 -10.05
N GLU A 71 -0.32 -21.09 -10.06
CA GLU A 71 -1.20 -22.04 -10.74
C GLU A 71 -2.62 -22.00 -10.17
N GLY A 72 -2.75 -21.96 -8.83
CA GLY A 72 -4.05 -21.84 -8.16
C GLY A 72 -4.78 -20.52 -8.49
N ILE A 73 -4.05 -19.41 -8.59
CA ILE A 73 -4.58 -18.13 -9.05
C ILE A 73 -5.04 -18.25 -10.51
N SER A 74 -4.20 -18.80 -11.38
CA SER A 74 -4.53 -19.00 -12.81
C SER A 74 -5.82 -19.81 -12.97
N PHE A 75 -5.92 -20.96 -12.30
CA PHE A 75 -7.12 -21.81 -12.33
C PHE A 75 -8.38 -21.05 -11.87
N SER A 76 -8.25 -20.26 -10.80
CA SER A 76 -9.37 -19.47 -10.25
C SER A 76 -9.82 -18.39 -11.24
N LEU A 77 -8.88 -17.72 -11.91
CA LEU A 77 -9.19 -16.71 -12.91
C LEU A 77 -9.79 -17.30 -14.19
N ASP A 78 -9.36 -18.50 -14.59
CA ASP A 78 -9.94 -19.21 -15.74
C ASP A 78 -11.39 -19.65 -15.46
N SER A 79 -11.68 -20.01 -14.21
CA SER A 79 -13.01 -20.45 -13.78
C SER A 79 -13.96 -19.28 -13.52
N GLU A 80 -13.49 -18.23 -12.86
CA GLU A 80 -14.28 -17.06 -12.48
C GLU A 80 -13.43 -15.77 -12.59
N PRO A 81 -13.30 -15.18 -13.79
CA PRO A 81 -12.43 -14.03 -14.03
C PRO A 81 -12.73 -12.81 -13.13
N SER A 82 -14.00 -12.64 -12.75
CA SER A 82 -14.47 -11.54 -11.88
C SER A 82 -13.85 -11.56 -10.48
N LEU A 83 -13.28 -12.68 -10.03
CA LEU A 83 -12.55 -12.77 -8.75
C LEU A 83 -11.36 -11.80 -8.68
N SER A 84 -10.75 -11.47 -9.82
CA SER A 84 -9.68 -10.47 -9.90
C SER A 84 -10.10 -9.07 -9.44
N LEU A 85 -11.40 -8.79 -9.43
CA LEU A 85 -11.96 -7.47 -9.11
C LEU A 85 -12.57 -7.41 -7.71
N ARG A 86 -12.54 -8.51 -6.94
CA ARG A 86 -13.19 -8.60 -5.63
C ARG A 86 -12.27 -8.13 -4.51
N GLU A 87 -12.84 -7.41 -3.54
CA GLU A 87 -12.18 -7.07 -2.28
C GLU A 87 -13.02 -7.52 -1.08
N PRO A 88 -12.42 -8.22 -0.11
CA PRO A 88 -13.09 -8.48 1.17
C PRO A 88 -13.29 -7.16 1.93
N LYS A 89 -14.54 -6.84 2.26
CA LYS A 89 -14.94 -5.66 3.01
C LYS A 89 -15.85 -6.06 4.16
N TRP A 90 -15.57 -5.54 5.33
CA TRP A 90 -16.46 -5.68 6.45
C TRP A 90 -17.59 -4.64 6.40
N THR A 91 -18.80 -5.10 6.65
CA THR A 91 -20.01 -4.28 6.73
C THR A 91 -20.67 -4.48 8.10
N PRO A 92 -21.67 -3.66 8.49
CA PRO A 92 -22.46 -3.94 9.69
C PRO A 92 -23.15 -5.32 9.69
N ARG A 93 -23.26 -5.97 8.52
CA ARG A 93 -23.82 -7.31 8.35
C ARG A 93 -22.77 -8.42 8.32
N GLY A 94 -21.50 -8.10 8.59
CA GLY A 94 -20.37 -9.02 8.52
C GLY A 94 -19.51 -8.84 7.27
N LEU A 95 -18.59 -9.80 7.06
CA LEU A 95 -17.68 -9.84 5.92
C LEU A 95 -18.47 -10.07 4.62
N GLN A 96 -18.24 -9.21 3.63
CA GLN A 96 -18.78 -9.32 2.28
C GLN A 96 -17.65 -9.15 1.27
N PHE A 97 -17.81 -9.70 0.08
CA PHE A 97 -16.92 -9.39 -1.04
C PHE A 97 -17.57 -8.33 -1.91
N ASN A 98 -16.94 -7.17 -1.98
CA ASN A 98 -17.35 -6.13 -2.90
C ASN A 98 -16.77 -6.43 -4.29
N ASN A 99 -17.62 -6.41 -5.31
CA ASN A 99 -17.15 -6.38 -6.69
C ASN A 99 -16.66 -4.97 -7.01
N GLY A 100 -15.47 -4.86 -7.60
CA GLY A 100 -15.01 -3.64 -8.25
C GLY A 100 -14.23 -2.68 -7.35
N SER A 101 -13.13 -3.14 -6.75
CA SER A 101 -12.13 -2.28 -6.09
C SER A 101 -10.86 -2.15 -6.93
N ILE A 102 -10.47 -0.92 -7.27
CA ILE A 102 -9.22 -0.68 -8.02
C ILE A 102 -7.99 -1.08 -7.21
N PRO A 103 -7.84 -0.71 -5.93
CA PRO A 103 -6.67 -1.14 -5.16
C PRO A 103 -6.50 -2.65 -5.15
N ALA A 104 -7.56 -3.41 -4.90
CA ALA A 104 -7.53 -4.87 -4.96
C ALA A 104 -7.02 -5.41 -6.31
N SER A 105 -7.58 -4.88 -7.39
CA SER A 105 -7.32 -5.36 -8.76
C SER A 105 -5.91 -5.01 -9.23
N ILE A 106 -5.47 -3.78 -9.00
CA ILE A 106 -4.14 -3.31 -9.41
C ILE A 106 -3.04 -3.93 -8.54
N LEU A 107 -3.25 -4.10 -7.23
CA LEU A 107 -2.29 -4.79 -6.36
C LEU A 107 -2.10 -6.26 -6.79
N LEU A 108 -3.18 -6.95 -7.15
CA LEU A 108 -3.11 -8.30 -7.69
C LEU A 108 -2.35 -8.33 -9.03
N TRP A 109 -2.66 -7.46 -9.97
CA TRP A 109 -1.93 -7.39 -11.25
C TRP A 109 -0.46 -7.04 -11.05
N ASP A 110 -0.15 -6.06 -10.21
CA ASP A 110 1.23 -5.59 -9.98
C ASP A 110 2.08 -6.70 -9.36
N SER A 111 1.54 -7.42 -8.37
CA SER A 111 2.21 -8.57 -7.76
C SER A 111 2.42 -9.73 -8.73
N LEU A 112 1.43 -10.08 -9.56
CA LEU A 112 1.62 -11.07 -10.62
C LEU A 112 2.68 -10.63 -11.63
N LYS A 113 2.67 -9.36 -12.06
CA LYS A 113 3.67 -8.82 -12.98
C LYS A 113 5.09 -8.87 -12.39
N GLN A 114 5.22 -8.67 -11.08
CA GLN A 114 6.50 -8.87 -10.40
C GLN A 114 6.92 -10.35 -10.39
N CYS A 115 6.00 -11.28 -10.14
CA CYS A 115 6.28 -12.71 -10.23
C CYS A 115 6.69 -13.12 -11.66
N ASP A 116 6.00 -12.60 -12.68
CA ASP A 116 6.31 -12.85 -14.09
C ASP A 116 7.73 -12.42 -14.46
N THR A 117 8.17 -11.28 -13.93
CA THR A 117 9.54 -10.81 -14.14
C THR A 117 10.56 -11.75 -13.50
N LEU A 118 10.28 -12.26 -12.29
CA LEU A 118 11.21 -13.10 -11.53
C LEU A 118 11.28 -14.53 -12.07
N LEU A 119 10.17 -15.07 -12.57
CA LEU A 119 10.06 -16.45 -13.06
C LEU A 119 10.09 -16.56 -14.59
N SER A 120 10.17 -15.44 -15.32
CA SER A 120 10.00 -15.41 -16.78
C SER A 120 8.67 -16.05 -17.23
N SER A 121 7.58 -15.75 -16.52
CA SER A 121 6.23 -16.26 -16.77
C SER A 121 5.27 -15.18 -17.32
N ASN A 122 3.97 -15.49 -17.45
CA ASN A 122 2.98 -14.55 -17.97
C ASN A 122 1.59 -14.67 -17.31
N TYR A 123 1.54 -14.81 -15.98
CA TYR A 123 0.31 -14.89 -15.21
C TYR A 123 -0.49 -13.58 -15.21
N SER A 124 0.17 -12.41 -15.26
CA SER A 124 -0.50 -11.10 -15.23
C SER A 124 -1.39 -10.86 -16.44
N SER A 125 -1.08 -11.45 -17.60
CA SER A 125 -1.86 -11.32 -18.84
C SER A 125 -3.32 -11.77 -18.72
N LYS A 126 -3.65 -12.63 -17.74
CA LYS A 126 -5.03 -13.07 -17.48
C LYS A 126 -5.91 -11.96 -16.91
N ILE A 127 -5.33 -10.97 -16.23
CA ILE A 127 -6.07 -9.91 -15.54
C ILE A 127 -6.14 -8.64 -16.38
N GLU A 128 -5.12 -8.38 -17.20
CA GLU A 128 -5.03 -7.16 -18.02
C GLU A 128 -6.29 -6.86 -18.88
N PRO A 129 -6.93 -7.85 -19.55
CA PRO A 129 -8.15 -7.62 -20.32
C PRO A 129 -9.33 -7.08 -19.48
N LEU A 130 -9.35 -7.37 -18.18
CA LEU A 130 -10.41 -6.96 -17.26
C LEU A 130 -10.16 -5.57 -16.66
N LEU A 131 -8.89 -5.16 -16.53
CA LEU A 131 -8.54 -3.90 -15.88
C LEU A 131 -8.93 -2.68 -16.69
N ALA A 132 -8.69 -2.66 -17.99
CA ALA A 132 -8.98 -1.48 -18.82
C ALA A 132 -10.47 -1.04 -18.75
N PRO A 133 -11.47 -1.92 -18.98
CA PRO A 133 -12.87 -1.53 -18.86
C PRO A 133 -13.24 -1.18 -17.41
N PHE A 134 -12.67 -1.87 -16.44
CA PHE A 134 -12.95 -1.61 -15.03
C PHE A 134 -12.40 -0.25 -14.55
N ILE A 135 -11.18 0.12 -14.95
CA ILE A 135 -10.57 1.44 -14.69
C ILE A 135 -11.43 2.55 -15.27
N GLU A 136 -11.99 2.35 -16.46
CA GLU A 136 -12.89 3.31 -17.09
C GLU A 136 -14.18 3.51 -16.26
N ASN A 137 -14.75 2.45 -15.71
CA ASN A 137 -15.90 2.53 -14.79
C ASN A 137 -15.59 3.21 -13.44
N CYS A 138 -14.32 3.40 -13.11
CA CYS A 138 -13.86 4.11 -11.91
C CYS A 138 -13.44 5.56 -12.21
N ARG A 139 -13.49 5.99 -13.47
CA ARG A 139 -12.97 7.28 -13.92
C ARG A 139 -13.93 8.41 -13.61
N ILE A 140 -13.52 9.31 -12.73
CA ILE A 140 -14.25 10.54 -12.41
C ILE A 140 -14.02 11.61 -13.48
N SER A 141 -12.76 11.79 -13.85
CA SER A 141 -12.36 12.70 -14.91
C SER A 141 -10.99 12.30 -15.45
N ARG A 142 -10.44 13.06 -16.41
CA ARG A 142 -9.13 12.76 -17.00
C ARG A 142 -8.04 12.76 -15.93
N GLY A 143 -7.52 11.57 -15.61
CA GLY A 143 -6.48 11.38 -14.60
C GLY A 143 -6.96 11.49 -13.16
N ALA A 144 -8.25 11.27 -12.90
CA ALA A 144 -8.80 11.26 -11.55
C ALA A 144 -9.78 10.10 -11.40
N PHE A 145 -9.60 9.29 -10.36
CA PHE A 145 -10.31 8.03 -10.20
C PHE A 145 -10.90 7.89 -8.79
N ALA A 146 -12.04 7.21 -8.73
CA ALA A 146 -12.65 6.74 -7.50
C ALA A 146 -11.96 5.48 -7.00
N HIS A 147 -12.24 5.07 -5.75
CA HIS A 147 -11.76 3.79 -5.21
C HIS A 147 -12.44 2.59 -5.88
N ASP A 148 -13.76 2.69 -6.04
CA ASP A 148 -14.64 1.66 -6.57
C ASP A 148 -15.35 2.15 -7.84
N SER A 149 -15.90 1.22 -8.64
CA SER A 149 -16.80 1.57 -9.74
C SER A 149 -18.02 2.33 -9.24
N TYR A 150 -18.51 3.29 -10.01
CA TYR A 150 -19.69 4.05 -9.63
C TYR A 150 -20.61 4.34 -10.82
N ASP A 151 -21.91 4.39 -10.55
CA ASP A 151 -22.91 4.80 -11.52
C ASP A 151 -23.06 6.33 -11.48
N ALA A 152 -22.93 6.98 -12.64
CA ALA A 152 -23.02 8.44 -12.76
C ALA A 152 -24.33 9.05 -12.24
N GLY A 153 -25.40 8.25 -12.12
CA GLY A 153 -26.68 8.65 -11.55
C GLY A 153 -26.71 8.79 -10.03
N ASN A 154 -25.72 8.23 -9.31
CA ASN A 154 -25.68 8.20 -7.84
C ASN A 154 -24.75 9.27 -7.22
N GLY A 155 -24.43 10.30 -7.99
CA GLY A 155 -23.51 11.37 -7.61
C GLY A 155 -22.04 11.03 -7.85
N THR A 156 -21.17 12.04 -7.86
CA THR A 156 -19.75 11.86 -8.11
C THR A 156 -19.02 11.42 -6.83
N PRO A 157 -18.35 10.27 -6.82
CA PRO A 157 -17.56 9.84 -5.68
C PRO A 157 -16.32 10.72 -5.48
N PRO A 158 -15.68 10.67 -4.30
CA PRO A 158 -14.42 11.37 -4.08
C PRO A 158 -13.30 10.82 -4.97
N ILE A 159 -12.41 11.70 -5.43
CA ILE A 159 -11.14 11.32 -6.07
C ILE A 159 -10.21 10.77 -4.99
N VAL A 160 -9.64 9.59 -5.23
CA VAL A 160 -8.75 8.89 -4.29
C VAL A 160 -7.32 8.87 -4.84
N LEU A 161 -6.36 9.44 -4.10
CA LEU A 161 -5.02 9.74 -4.62
C LEU A 161 -4.15 8.49 -4.79
N ASN A 162 -4.13 7.58 -3.81
CA ASN A 162 -3.38 6.32 -3.91
C ASN A 162 -3.92 5.46 -5.07
N THR A 163 -5.24 5.37 -5.21
CA THR A 163 -5.88 4.70 -6.34
C THR A 163 -5.51 5.33 -7.68
N THR A 164 -5.50 6.67 -7.74
CA THR A 164 -5.05 7.40 -8.93
C THR A 164 -3.56 7.13 -9.23
N ALA A 165 -2.72 6.96 -8.22
CA ALA A 165 -1.30 6.60 -8.39
C ALA A 165 -1.12 5.18 -8.91
N MET A 166 -1.86 4.21 -8.35
CA MET A 166 -1.91 2.82 -8.81
C MET A 166 -2.28 2.72 -10.30
N ILE A 167 -3.34 3.43 -10.71
CA ILE A 167 -3.74 3.49 -12.13
C ILE A 167 -2.67 4.18 -12.98
N GLY A 168 -2.06 5.27 -12.49
CA GLY A 168 -0.96 5.94 -13.18
C GLY A 168 0.20 5.00 -13.46
N CYS A 169 0.59 4.17 -12.48
CA CYS A 169 1.60 3.13 -12.63
C CYS A 169 1.19 2.09 -13.68
N TYR A 170 -0.03 1.57 -13.59
CA TYR A 170 -0.56 0.62 -14.58
C TYR A 170 -0.48 1.19 -16.00
N LEU A 171 -1.00 2.41 -16.21
CA LEU A 171 -1.02 3.08 -17.51
C LEU A 171 0.41 3.30 -18.07
N ALA A 172 1.36 3.70 -17.24
CA ALA A 172 2.76 3.84 -17.65
C ALA A 172 3.31 2.49 -18.17
N SER A 173 3.02 1.41 -17.44
CA SER A 173 3.47 0.06 -17.80
C SER A 173 2.84 -0.50 -19.08
N GLN A 174 1.71 0.08 -19.52
CA GLN A 174 1.04 -0.22 -20.79
C GLN A 174 1.49 0.72 -21.93
N GLY A 175 2.51 1.55 -21.70
CA GLY A 175 3.00 2.53 -22.68
C GLY A 175 2.11 3.77 -22.85
N LEU A 176 1.08 3.94 -22.01
CA LEU A 176 0.12 5.05 -22.10
C LEU A 176 0.60 6.27 -21.31
N GLN A 177 1.77 6.81 -21.69
CA GLN A 177 2.47 7.84 -20.93
C GLN A 177 1.65 9.11 -20.70
N SER A 178 1.00 9.67 -21.74
CA SER A 178 0.18 10.87 -21.58
C SER A 178 -1.00 10.66 -20.61
N ALA A 179 -1.51 9.44 -20.47
CA ALA A 179 -2.58 9.13 -19.53
C ALA A 179 -2.04 9.00 -18.09
N SER A 180 -0.89 8.37 -17.92
CA SER A 180 -0.18 8.31 -16.64
C SER A 180 0.20 9.71 -16.14
N GLU A 181 0.75 10.57 -16.99
CA GLU A 181 1.10 11.96 -16.66
C GLU A 181 -0.10 12.78 -16.15
N ARG A 182 -1.31 12.51 -16.65
CA ARG A 182 -2.54 13.15 -16.15
C ARG A 182 -2.86 12.70 -14.72
N CYS A 183 -2.68 11.41 -14.41
CA CYS A 183 -2.83 10.89 -13.06
C CYS A 183 -1.85 11.58 -12.10
N ILE A 184 -0.59 11.67 -12.51
CA ILE A 184 0.47 12.35 -11.75
C ILE A 184 0.16 13.83 -11.56
N SER A 185 -0.34 14.52 -12.59
CA SER A 185 -0.75 15.93 -12.48
C SER A 185 -1.87 16.12 -11.45
N THR A 186 -2.81 15.18 -11.35
CA THR A 186 -3.85 15.19 -10.30
C THR A 186 -3.24 14.99 -8.91
N ILE A 187 -2.33 14.02 -8.74
CA ILE A 187 -1.66 13.75 -7.46
C ILE A 187 -0.85 14.96 -7.00
N VAL A 188 -0.06 15.56 -7.90
CA VAL A 188 0.76 16.75 -7.60
C VAL A 188 -0.12 17.94 -7.19
N ARG A 189 -1.29 18.11 -7.82
CA ARG A 189 -2.26 19.15 -7.42
C ARG A 189 -2.96 18.85 -6.09
N GLY A 190 -3.16 17.58 -5.77
CA GLY A 190 -3.73 17.13 -4.49
C GLY A 190 -2.74 17.14 -3.32
N THR A 191 -1.44 17.31 -3.59
CA THR A 191 -0.40 17.33 -2.57
C THR A 191 -0.46 18.62 -1.75
N ARG A 192 -0.44 18.49 -0.42
CA ARG A 192 -0.45 19.63 0.50
C ARG A 192 0.82 20.48 0.42
N THR A 193 0.76 21.66 1.01
CA THR A 193 1.88 22.61 1.10
C THR A 193 3.07 22.11 1.91
N ASP A 194 2.85 21.20 2.85
CA ASP A 194 3.88 20.52 3.65
C ASP A 194 4.43 19.23 2.99
N GLY A 195 3.83 18.77 1.88
CA GLY A 195 4.23 17.56 1.18
C GLY A 195 3.32 16.36 1.41
N PHE A 196 2.36 16.45 2.34
CA PHE A 196 1.45 15.35 2.61
C PHE A 196 0.58 15.01 1.38
N LEU A 197 0.36 13.70 1.20
CA LEU A 197 -0.46 13.12 0.13
C LEU A 197 -1.72 12.53 0.79
N PRO A 198 -2.84 13.26 0.82
CA PRO A 198 -4.04 12.78 1.49
C PRO A 198 -4.67 11.61 0.74
N TYR A 199 -5.41 10.78 1.46
CA TYR A 199 -6.16 9.67 0.86
C TYR A 199 -7.17 10.17 -0.18
N ILE A 200 -7.98 11.16 0.20
CA ILE A 200 -8.96 11.81 -0.68
C ILE A 200 -8.40 13.15 -1.18
N TYR A 201 -8.62 13.45 -2.47
CA TYR A 201 -8.27 14.74 -3.05
C TYR A 201 -8.93 15.90 -2.27
N PRO A 202 -8.15 16.89 -1.79
CA PRO A 202 -8.70 17.95 -0.97
C PRO A 202 -9.54 18.92 -1.82
N HIS A 203 -10.75 19.26 -1.37
CA HIS A 203 -11.56 20.29 -2.02
C HIS A 203 -11.01 21.70 -1.75
N CYS A 204 -11.50 22.72 -2.48
CA CYS A 204 -10.97 24.09 -2.44
C CYS A 204 -10.80 24.66 -1.02
N LEU A 205 -11.81 24.53 -0.14
CA LEU A 205 -11.71 25.03 1.23
C LEU A 205 -10.65 24.29 2.07
N GLN A 206 -10.52 22.96 1.91
CA GLN A 206 -9.44 22.20 2.54
C GLN A 206 -8.07 22.67 2.06
N GLN A 207 -7.90 22.88 0.75
CA GLN A 207 -6.65 23.41 0.19
C GLN A 207 -6.33 24.80 0.76
N MET A 208 -7.33 25.69 0.86
CA MET A 208 -7.16 26.99 1.50
C MET A 208 -6.73 26.87 2.96
N LEU A 209 -7.36 26.00 3.75
CA LEU A 209 -7.01 25.80 5.15
C LEU A 209 -5.59 25.25 5.33
N PHE A 210 -5.16 24.32 4.47
CA PHE A 210 -3.79 23.83 4.46
C PHE A 210 -2.77 24.92 4.08
N ASN A 211 -3.13 25.78 3.13
CA ASN A 211 -2.25 26.87 2.68
C ASN A 211 -2.04 27.95 3.74
N LEU A 212 -3.07 28.23 4.54
CA LEU A 212 -3.02 29.30 5.54
C LEU A 212 -2.16 28.93 6.77
N LYS A 213 -1.59 27.72 6.84
CA LYS A 213 -0.79 27.19 7.97
C LYS A 213 -1.46 27.40 9.34
N ILE A 214 -2.78 27.60 9.41
CA ILE A 214 -3.43 28.06 10.64
C ILE A 214 -3.31 27.02 11.77
N HIS A 215 -3.07 25.76 11.42
CA HIS A 215 -2.69 24.69 12.34
C HIS A 215 -1.53 25.07 13.28
N SER A 216 -0.62 25.97 12.88
CA SER A 216 0.51 26.43 13.71
C SER A 216 0.17 27.52 14.71
N PHE A 217 -0.97 28.23 14.56
CA PHE A 217 -1.29 29.40 15.40
C PHE A 217 -2.18 29.09 16.60
N ASN A 218 -3.10 28.12 16.50
CA ASN A 218 -3.88 27.63 17.65
C ASN A 218 -4.47 26.23 17.36
N PRO A 219 -3.74 25.15 17.67
CA PRO A 219 -4.14 23.78 17.34
C PRO A 219 -5.51 23.39 17.92
N LYS A 220 -5.84 23.88 19.12
CA LYS A 220 -7.11 23.56 19.81
C LYS A 220 -8.31 24.25 19.14
N PHE A 221 -8.18 25.54 18.83
CA PHE A 221 -9.24 26.30 18.15
C PHE A 221 -9.45 25.79 16.72
N ILE A 222 -8.36 25.49 16.02
CA ILE A 222 -8.39 24.92 14.68
C ILE A 222 -9.01 23.54 14.67
N LYS A 223 -8.64 22.66 15.61
CA LYS A 223 -9.30 21.36 15.77
C LYS A 223 -10.80 21.51 16.03
N LYS A 224 -11.22 22.51 16.82
CA LYS A 224 -12.63 22.81 17.06
C LYS A 224 -13.35 23.32 15.80
N LEU A 225 -12.74 24.22 15.03
CA LEU A 225 -13.24 24.71 13.74
C LEU A 225 -13.31 23.60 12.69
N PHE A 226 -12.28 22.76 12.59
CA PHE A 226 -12.26 21.63 11.69
C PHE A 226 -13.32 20.60 12.07
N ASN A 227 -13.48 20.28 13.36
CA ASN A 227 -14.54 19.40 13.82
C ASN A 227 -15.94 20.01 13.56
N LEU A 228 -16.08 21.33 13.65
CA LEU A 228 -17.32 22.04 13.36
C LEU A 228 -17.69 21.96 11.87
N PHE A 229 -16.73 22.24 10.97
CA PHE A 229 -16.98 22.29 9.53
C PHE A 229 -16.93 20.93 8.84
N PHE A 230 -16.08 20.03 9.33
CA PHE A 230 -15.83 18.75 8.69
C PHE A 230 -16.40 17.56 9.48
N ARG A 231 -16.88 17.72 10.71
CA ARG A 231 -17.34 16.61 11.57
C ARG A 231 -16.28 15.50 11.63
N ASP A 232 -16.69 14.24 11.66
CA ASP A 232 -15.80 13.08 11.63
C ASP A 232 -15.38 12.71 10.18
N LYS A 233 -14.72 13.65 9.53
CA LYS A 233 -14.14 13.48 8.20
C LYS A 233 -12.65 13.12 8.29
N SER A 234 -12.25 12.37 9.31
CA SER A 234 -10.87 11.91 9.52
C SER A 234 -10.25 11.28 8.26
N ILE A 235 -11.06 10.59 7.44
CA ILE A 235 -10.67 10.03 6.14
C ILE A 235 -10.13 11.07 5.13
N TYR A 236 -10.46 12.35 5.28
CA TYR A 236 -10.00 13.44 4.42
C TYR A 236 -8.67 14.04 4.88
N PHE A 237 -8.26 13.77 6.12
CA PHE A 237 -6.99 14.23 6.67
C PHE A 237 -5.84 13.29 6.32
N GLY A 238 -6.15 12.05 5.91
CA GLY A 238 -5.22 11.01 5.51
C GLY A 238 -4.46 10.37 6.66
N ASP A 239 -3.63 9.38 6.32
CA ASP A 239 -2.76 8.62 7.23
C ASP A 239 -1.43 8.33 6.53
N PHE A 240 -0.44 7.85 7.28
CA PHE A 240 0.85 7.51 6.70
C PHE A 240 0.74 6.42 5.65
N THR A 241 -0.01 5.35 5.89
CA THR A 241 -0.10 4.22 4.96
C THR A 241 -0.50 4.67 3.56
N HIS A 242 -1.53 5.52 3.44
CA HIS A 242 -1.93 6.08 2.16
C HIS A 242 -0.90 7.06 1.59
N HIS A 243 -0.26 7.87 2.42
CA HIS A 243 0.78 8.78 1.97
C HIS A 243 1.96 8.02 1.34
N VAL A 244 2.52 7.05 2.06
CA VAL A 244 3.66 6.27 1.59
C VAL A 244 3.27 5.30 0.49
N GLY A 245 2.06 4.75 0.49
CA GLY A 245 1.54 3.93 -0.61
C GLY A 245 1.33 4.74 -1.91
N THR A 246 0.86 5.99 -1.80
CA THR A 246 0.78 6.90 -2.94
C THR A 246 2.17 7.23 -3.48
N LEU A 247 3.11 7.57 -2.60
CA LEU A 247 4.51 7.83 -2.97
C LEU A 247 5.14 6.61 -3.66
N PHE A 248 4.95 5.43 -3.10
CA PHE A 248 5.41 4.17 -3.68
C PHE A 248 4.92 3.99 -5.12
N TYR A 249 3.61 4.14 -5.37
CA TYR A 249 3.07 3.96 -6.73
C TYR A 249 3.46 5.08 -7.70
N VAL A 250 3.70 6.30 -7.23
CA VAL A 250 4.31 7.36 -8.05
C VAL A 250 5.72 6.98 -8.48
N LEU A 251 6.53 6.40 -7.59
CA LEU A 251 7.88 5.92 -7.90
C LEU A 251 7.85 4.69 -8.83
N ARG A 252 6.92 3.76 -8.61
CA ARG A 252 6.70 2.60 -9.49
C ARG A 252 6.33 2.99 -10.91
N ALA A 253 5.59 4.09 -11.08
CA ALA A 253 5.29 4.61 -12.41
C ALA A 253 6.57 5.02 -13.16
N LEU A 254 7.60 5.54 -12.46
CA LEU A 254 8.90 5.85 -13.05
C LEU A 254 9.63 4.59 -13.53
N GLU A 255 9.69 3.53 -12.70
CA GLU A 255 10.22 2.21 -13.12
C GLU A 255 9.43 1.65 -14.31
N SER A 256 8.13 1.98 -14.42
CA SER A 256 7.25 1.59 -15.52
C SER A 256 7.36 2.50 -16.75
N GLY A 257 8.36 3.38 -16.81
CA GLY A 257 8.70 4.19 -17.98
C GLY A 257 8.16 5.62 -17.97
N LEU A 258 7.49 6.08 -16.91
CA LEU A 258 7.10 7.48 -16.78
C LEU A 258 8.34 8.38 -16.65
N PRO A 259 8.46 9.46 -17.45
CA PRO A 259 9.61 10.34 -17.37
C PRO A 259 9.61 11.18 -16.08
N LEU A 260 10.78 11.28 -15.44
CA LEU A 260 10.99 12.11 -14.26
C LEU A 260 11.09 13.60 -14.64
N SER A 261 9.94 14.27 -14.74
CA SER A 261 9.91 15.72 -14.96
C SER A 261 10.40 16.51 -13.74
N LYS A 262 10.88 17.75 -13.95
CA LYS A 262 11.28 18.68 -12.87
C LYS A 262 10.15 18.93 -11.86
N LYS A 263 8.90 19.00 -12.33
CA LYS A 263 7.71 19.19 -11.48
C LYS A 263 7.47 17.96 -10.62
N LEU A 264 7.55 16.77 -11.20
CA LEU A 264 7.39 15.50 -10.49
C LEU A 264 8.49 15.31 -9.44
N LYS A 265 9.76 15.52 -9.81
CA LYS A 265 10.89 15.46 -8.87
C LYS A 265 10.69 16.36 -7.66
N ARG A 266 10.24 17.61 -7.88
CA ARG A 266 9.93 18.54 -6.77
C ARG A 266 8.81 18.00 -5.87
N SER A 267 7.77 17.43 -6.45
CA SER A 267 6.66 16.85 -5.69
C SER A 267 7.12 15.64 -4.86
N ILE A 268 7.88 14.73 -5.47
CA ILE A 268 8.44 13.55 -4.78
C ILE A 268 9.32 13.99 -3.61
N ASN A 269 10.26 14.91 -3.84
CA ASN A 269 11.13 15.42 -2.78
C ASN A 269 10.33 16.02 -1.63
N LYS A 270 9.26 16.75 -1.95
CA LYS A 270 8.38 17.35 -0.95
C LYS A 270 7.63 16.31 -0.13
N SER A 271 7.06 15.29 -0.79
CA SER A 271 6.40 14.17 -0.10
C SER A 271 7.37 13.36 0.75
N PHE A 272 8.58 13.12 0.25
CA PHE A 272 9.64 12.49 1.03
C PHE A 272 10.05 13.33 2.25
N SER A 273 10.21 14.65 2.10
CA SER A 273 10.48 15.56 3.22
C SER A 273 9.36 15.56 4.26
N PHE A 274 8.10 15.41 3.86
CA PHE A 274 7.00 15.24 4.81
C PHE A 274 7.24 14.02 5.71
N VAL A 275 7.61 12.87 5.13
CA VAL A 275 7.93 11.67 5.93
C VAL A 275 9.05 11.98 6.91
N LEU A 276 10.19 12.47 6.42
CA LEU A 276 11.37 12.74 7.27
C LEU A 276 11.07 13.68 8.45
N ASN A 277 10.21 14.69 8.23
CA ASN A 277 9.83 15.65 9.27
C ASN A 277 8.89 15.06 10.33
N ASN A 278 8.33 13.88 10.10
CA ASN A 278 7.45 13.17 11.03
C ASN A 278 8.01 11.78 11.36
N LEU A 279 9.34 11.64 11.38
CA LEU A 279 10.04 10.50 11.95
C LEU A 279 10.58 10.85 13.33
N ILE A 280 10.58 9.87 14.23
CA ILE A 280 11.18 9.95 15.57
C ILE A 280 12.43 9.08 15.56
N PHE A 281 13.54 9.66 16.01
CA PHE A 281 14.82 8.97 16.13
C PHE A 281 15.06 8.64 17.60
N ILE A 282 15.11 7.36 17.95
CA ILE A 282 15.34 6.88 19.32
C ILE A 282 16.47 5.87 19.27
N ASP A 283 17.61 6.22 19.86
CA ASP A 283 18.86 5.47 19.73
C ASP A 283 19.20 5.22 18.25
N GLU A 284 19.30 3.95 17.84
CA GLU A 284 19.53 3.54 16.45
C GLU A 284 18.23 3.29 15.67
N LYS A 285 17.06 3.37 16.31
CA LYS A 285 15.75 3.09 15.71
C LYS A 285 15.11 4.33 15.13
N ILE A 286 14.34 4.12 14.07
CA ILE A 286 13.54 5.15 13.41
C ILE A 286 12.07 4.70 13.41
N LEU A 287 11.20 5.55 13.95
CA LEU A 287 9.78 5.31 14.10
C LEU A 287 8.97 6.37 13.36
N PHE A 288 7.76 6.04 12.95
CA PHE A 288 6.80 7.04 12.46
C PHE A 288 6.17 7.79 13.65
N ASP A 289 6.11 9.12 13.56
CA ASP A 289 5.33 9.93 14.50
C ASP A 289 3.85 9.94 14.10
N PHE A 290 3.07 8.99 14.61
CA PHE A 290 1.63 8.92 14.35
C PHE A 290 0.80 10.00 15.08
N SER A 291 1.42 10.85 15.92
CA SER A 291 0.67 11.79 16.78
C SER A 291 -0.12 12.87 16.02
N TRP A 292 0.23 13.14 14.76
CA TRP A 292 -0.51 14.07 13.91
C TRP A 292 -1.74 13.44 13.24
N GLU A 293 -1.86 12.11 13.21
CA GLU A 293 -3.00 11.43 12.61
C GLU A 293 -4.29 11.70 13.39
N PRO A 294 -5.47 11.64 12.74
CA PRO A 294 -6.71 11.96 13.41
C PRO A 294 -7.08 10.91 14.48
N HIS A 295 -7.41 11.37 15.69
CA HIS A 295 -8.01 10.49 16.69
C HIS A 295 -9.42 10.07 16.28
N LEU A 296 -9.71 8.79 16.44
CA LEU A 296 -11.00 8.19 16.10
C LEU A 296 -12.05 8.49 17.19
N PRO A 297 -13.16 9.20 16.87
CA PRO A 297 -14.26 9.37 17.81
C PRO A 297 -15.09 8.10 18.00
N PHE A 298 -15.07 7.18 17.05
CA PHE A 298 -15.80 5.91 17.09
C PHE A 298 -15.14 4.84 16.21
N ALA A 299 -15.51 3.58 16.45
CA ALA A 299 -14.92 2.42 15.79
C ALA A 299 -15.17 2.38 14.27
N ARG A 300 -14.14 2.08 13.47
CA ARG A 300 -14.24 2.00 11.99
C ARG A 300 -13.11 1.19 11.35
N TYR A 301 -13.25 0.93 10.05
CA TYR A 301 -12.17 0.45 9.18
C TYR A 301 -11.29 1.63 8.74
N CYS A 302 -10.01 1.65 9.12
CA CYS A 302 -9.06 2.69 8.72
C CYS A 302 -7.59 2.21 8.84
N ASN A 303 -6.66 2.95 8.22
CA ASN A 303 -5.22 2.68 8.26
C ASN A 303 -4.47 3.52 9.32
N PHE A 304 -5.15 3.98 10.38
CA PHE A 304 -4.50 4.86 11.34
C PHE A 304 -3.50 4.08 12.18
N SER A 305 -2.32 4.68 12.34
CA SER A 305 -1.19 4.12 13.06
C SER A 305 -0.80 2.71 12.59
N ASP A 306 -1.04 2.42 11.31
CA ASP A 306 -0.85 1.10 10.72
C ASP A 306 0.62 0.85 10.38
N VAL A 307 1.12 -0.27 10.90
CA VAL A 307 2.51 -0.73 10.75
C VAL A 307 2.88 -1.03 9.30
N SER A 308 1.91 -1.25 8.40
CA SER A 308 2.16 -1.33 6.95
C SER A 308 2.85 -0.07 6.40
N SER A 309 2.77 1.08 7.09
CA SER A 309 3.51 2.31 6.74
C SER A 309 5.02 2.10 6.65
N TYR A 310 5.61 1.31 7.57
CA TYR A 310 7.05 1.03 7.57
C TYR A 310 7.50 0.28 6.32
N PHE A 311 6.74 -0.73 5.92
CA PHE A 311 7.08 -1.56 4.77
C PHE A 311 6.86 -0.84 3.44
N ASN A 312 5.77 -0.08 3.33
CA ASN A 312 5.54 0.79 2.17
C ASN A 312 6.66 1.84 2.03
N PHE A 313 7.15 2.39 3.15
CA PHE A 313 8.24 3.37 3.12
C PHE A 313 9.59 2.72 2.80
N LEU A 314 9.90 1.55 3.34
CA LEU A 314 11.10 0.79 2.96
C LEU A 314 11.14 0.47 1.46
N ALA A 315 10.02 0.01 0.89
CA ALA A 315 9.90 -0.21 -0.55
C ALA A 315 10.00 1.10 -1.34
N SER A 316 9.52 2.22 -0.81
CA SER A 316 9.71 3.54 -1.42
C SER A 316 11.17 4.01 -1.37
N LEU A 317 11.89 3.74 -0.29
CA LEU A 317 13.30 4.09 -0.12
C LEU A 317 14.19 3.42 -1.16
N SER A 318 13.95 2.14 -1.48
CA SER A 318 14.72 1.44 -2.51
C SER A 318 14.52 2.05 -3.89
N LEU A 319 13.29 2.45 -4.23
CA LEU A 319 12.98 3.15 -5.49
C LEU A 319 13.55 4.58 -5.52
N LEU A 320 13.46 5.32 -4.41
CA LEU A 320 14.08 6.64 -4.29
C LEU A 320 15.59 6.57 -4.53
N TYR A 321 16.26 5.56 -3.97
CA TYR A 321 17.69 5.35 -4.17
C TYR A 321 18.02 5.00 -5.62
N ARG A 322 17.29 4.05 -6.23
CA ARG A 322 17.48 3.66 -7.65
C ARG A 322 17.31 4.83 -8.62
N HIS A 323 16.34 5.70 -8.38
CA HIS A 323 16.13 6.90 -9.18
C HIS A 323 17.07 8.06 -8.82
N SER A 324 18.09 7.83 -7.98
CA SER A 324 19.05 8.85 -7.54
C SER A 324 18.38 10.09 -6.92
N LEU A 325 17.27 9.87 -6.21
CA LEU A 325 16.53 10.92 -5.49
C LEU A 325 17.02 11.08 -4.06
N ILE A 326 17.71 10.06 -3.52
CA ILE A 326 18.41 10.09 -2.22
C ILE A 326 19.81 9.50 -2.38
N SER A 327 20.71 9.83 -1.46
CA SER A 327 22.06 9.26 -1.43
C SER A 327 22.07 7.84 -0.88
N LYS A 328 23.16 7.10 -1.15
CA LYS A 328 23.41 5.78 -0.56
C LYS A 328 23.42 5.83 0.98
N ASP A 329 24.03 6.88 1.55
CA ASP A 329 24.12 7.03 3.00
C ASP A 329 22.75 7.27 3.63
N SER A 330 21.92 8.13 3.02
CA SER A 330 20.54 8.34 3.45
C SER A 330 19.72 7.05 3.34
N PHE A 331 19.84 6.33 2.23
CA PHE A 331 19.17 5.04 2.06
C PHE A 331 19.57 4.03 3.13
N SER A 332 20.88 3.88 3.36
CA SER A 332 21.44 2.93 4.33
C SER A 332 21.03 3.26 5.76
N SER A 333 21.16 4.52 6.18
CA SER A 333 20.81 4.99 7.51
C SER A 333 19.31 4.84 7.80
N LEU A 334 18.45 5.34 6.91
CA LEU A 334 17.00 5.25 7.07
C LEU A 334 16.52 3.80 7.07
N SER A 335 16.99 2.99 6.12
CA SER A 335 16.58 1.58 6.05
C SER A 335 17.00 0.82 7.31
N SER A 336 18.23 1.03 7.78
CA SER A 336 18.75 0.33 8.97
C SER A 336 17.94 0.69 10.21
N GLY A 337 17.66 1.98 10.45
CA GLY A 337 16.90 2.42 11.62
C GLY A 337 15.44 1.95 11.59
N LEU A 338 14.80 1.91 10.41
CA LEU A 338 13.45 1.36 10.25
C LEU A 338 13.43 -0.15 10.49
N LEU A 339 14.41 -0.89 9.95
CA LEU A 339 14.51 -2.34 10.14
C LEU A 339 14.75 -2.71 11.61
N LEU A 340 15.54 -1.93 12.35
CA LEU A 340 15.76 -2.14 13.79
C LEU A 340 14.47 -1.97 14.58
N HIS A 341 13.64 -1.00 14.20
CA HIS A 341 12.32 -0.83 14.80
C HIS A 341 11.39 -2.00 14.47
N ILE A 342 11.26 -2.35 13.19
CA ILE A 342 10.45 -3.49 12.71
C ILE A 342 10.84 -4.78 13.43
N ASP A 343 12.14 -5.09 13.52
CA ASP A 343 12.61 -6.30 14.18
C ASP A 343 12.20 -6.34 15.66
N SER A 344 12.18 -5.18 16.32
CA SER A 344 11.72 -5.06 17.70
C SER A 344 10.21 -5.20 17.87
N LEU A 345 9.40 -4.84 16.87
CA LEU A 345 7.96 -5.07 16.89
C LEU A 345 7.61 -6.56 16.87
N PHE A 346 8.40 -7.38 16.17
CA PHE A 346 8.24 -8.84 16.23
C PHE A 346 8.53 -9.43 17.62
N LEU A 347 9.41 -8.80 18.42
CA LEU A 347 9.79 -9.30 19.75
C LEU A 347 8.80 -8.93 20.85
N GLN A 348 7.92 -7.96 20.61
CA GLN A 348 6.96 -7.47 21.61
C GLN A 348 5.73 -8.37 21.77
N ASN A 349 5.57 -9.40 20.92
CA ASN A 349 4.41 -10.27 20.92
C ASN A 349 4.83 -11.70 21.33
N GLU A 350 4.10 -12.32 22.25
CA GLU A 350 4.39 -13.68 22.75
C GLU A 350 4.43 -14.73 21.62
N ASN A 351 3.67 -14.48 20.55
CA ASN A 351 3.63 -15.34 19.36
C ASN A 351 4.64 -14.93 18.28
N CYS A 352 5.57 -14.01 18.58
CA CYS A 352 6.50 -13.41 17.63
C CYS A 352 5.80 -12.88 16.36
N SER A 353 4.58 -12.38 16.49
CA SER A 353 3.79 -11.84 15.38
C SER A 353 3.78 -10.32 15.38
N LEU A 354 3.86 -9.74 14.18
CA LEU A 354 3.91 -8.31 14.00
C LEU A 354 2.55 -7.67 14.33
N LEU A 355 2.55 -6.66 15.20
CA LEU A 355 1.36 -5.88 15.51
C LEU A 355 0.84 -5.16 14.24
N SER A 356 -0.48 -5.09 14.09
CA SER A 356 -1.09 -4.33 12.98
C SER A 356 -0.97 -2.81 13.18
N HIS A 357 -0.96 -2.34 14.44
CA HIS A 357 -0.98 -0.91 14.76
C HIS A 357 -0.04 -0.55 15.92
N GLU A 358 0.51 0.67 15.86
CA GLU A 358 1.29 1.30 16.95
C GLU A 358 0.53 2.51 17.52
N CYS A 359 -0.53 2.24 18.27
CA CYS A 359 -1.32 3.29 18.94
C CYS A 359 -1.71 2.87 20.36
N ASP A 360 -2.20 3.84 21.14
CA ASP A 360 -2.70 3.57 22.47
C ASP A 360 -3.93 2.64 22.43
N PHE A 361 -4.15 1.87 23.50
CA PHE A 361 -5.25 0.90 23.56
C PHE A 361 -6.64 1.51 23.32
N SER A 362 -6.85 2.78 23.70
CA SER A 362 -8.13 3.47 23.49
C SER A 362 -8.39 3.82 22.02
N THR A 363 -7.33 3.99 21.23
CA THR A 363 -7.40 4.13 19.77
C THR A 363 -7.51 2.77 19.09
N LEU A 364 -6.72 1.78 19.51
CA LEU A 364 -6.73 0.43 18.95
C LEU A 364 -8.12 -0.23 19.00
N THR A 365 -8.83 -0.08 20.12
CA THR A 365 -10.20 -0.60 20.30
C THR A 365 -11.24 0.01 19.35
N LYS A 366 -10.86 1.05 18.60
CA LYS A 366 -11.70 1.72 17.58
C LYS A 366 -11.27 1.40 16.16
N ILE A 367 -10.26 0.57 15.96
CA ILE A 367 -9.86 0.13 14.63
C ILE A 367 -10.36 -1.29 14.44
N PHE A 368 -11.25 -1.49 13.47
CA PHE A 368 -11.64 -2.84 13.08
C PHE A 368 -10.56 -3.46 12.19
N PRO A 369 -10.23 -4.74 12.41
CA PRO A 369 -9.18 -5.40 11.64
C PRO A 369 -9.56 -5.47 10.16
N ARG A 370 -8.58 -5.20 9.29
CA ARG A 370 -8.78 -5.22 7.85
C ARG A 370 -8.13 -6.44 7.21
N PRO A 371 -8.71 -6.98 6.14
CA PRO A 371 -8.08 -8.07 5.40
C PRO A 371 -6.65 -7.74 4.94
N ALA A 372 -6.37 -6.47 4.61
CA ALA A 372 -5.05 -5.98 4.23
C ALA A 372 -4.04 -5.82 5.38
N GLU A 373 -4.45 -6.04 6.63
CA GLU A 373 -3.53 -6.03 7.77
C GLU A 373 -2.79 -7.37 7.95
N SER A 374 -3.02 -8.33 7.04
CA SER A 374 -2.35 -9.63 7.06
C SER A 374 -0.82 -9.48 7.11
N PRO A 375 -0.09 -10.46 7.70
CA PRO A 375 1.36 -10.50 7.63
C PRO A 375 1.90 -10.57 6.19
N VAL A 376 1.10 -11.11 5.26
CA VAL A 376 1.48 -11.29 3.86
C VAL A 376 1.58 -9.97 3.11
N ASP A 377 0.71 -8.99 3.38
CA ASP A 377 0.82 -7.64 2.81
C ASP A 377 2.18 -6.99 3.15
N LYS A 378 2.57 -7.07 4.42
CA LYS A 378 3.82 -6.51 4.93
C LYS A 378 5.04 -7.28 4.40
N ALA A 379 4.95 -8.60 4.32
CA ALA A 379 5.98 -9.45 3.75
C ALA A 379 6.17 -9.22 2.25
N PHE A 380 5.09 -8.99 1.49
CA PHE A 380 5.16 -8.60 0.09
C PHE A 380 5.94 -7.30 -0.07
N MET A 381 5.56 -6.25 0.67
CA MET A 381 6.29 -4.97 0.63
C MET A 381 7.75 -5.11 1.10
N PHE A 382 8.03 -5.95 2.09
CA PHE A 382 9.41 -6.26 2.52
C PHE A 382 10.21 -6.99 1.43
N SER A 383 9.61 -7.98 0.78
CA SER A 383 10.25 -8.71 -0.33
C SER A 383 10.52 -7.80 -1.53
N PHE A 384 9.66 -6.81 -1.76
CA PHE A 384 9.89 -5.76 -2.73
C PHE A 384 11.12 -4.93 -2.35
N TYR A 385 11.23 -4.49 -1.09
CA TYR A 385 12.45 -3.83 -0.60
C TYR A 385 13.70 -4.69 -0.84
N LEU A 386 13.67 -5.98 -0.50
CA LEU A 386 14.81 -6.89 -0.68
C LEU A 386 15.21 -7.07 -2.15
N LYS A 387 14.27 -7.11 -3.08
CA LYS A 387 14.54 -7.23 -4.53
C LYS A 387 15.43 -6.11 -5.08
N TYR A 388 15.42 -4.95 -4.43
CA TYR A 388 16.09 -3.74 -4.92
C TYR A 388 17.31 -3.32 -4.08
N LEU A 389 17.78 -4.20 -3.19
CA LEU A 389 19.08 -4.12 -2.54
C LEU A 389 20.17 -4.64 -3.48
#